data_AF-A0A8H4R6J0-F1
#
_entry.id   AF-A0A8H4R6J0-F1
#
_cell.length_a   1.000
_cell.length_b   1.000
_cell.length_c   1.000
_cell.angle_alpha   90.00
_cell.angle_beta   90.00
_cell.angle_gamma   90.00
#
_symmetry.space_group_name_H-M   'P 1'
#
loop_
_entity.id
_entity.type
_entity.pdbx_description
1 polymer ?
#
loop_
_entity_poly.entity_id
_entity_poly.type
_entity_poly.pdbx_seq_one_letter_code
_entity_poly.pdbx_strand_id
1 'polypeptide(L)'
;MQFSSIIFLASLAAPAIVTAGPIIQNQKRSGGWFESCLYSTLDYYVLNTDCGSFHPQIDLNLYIVNTNGEMSVGGGGFGSSCDGCSLASAVLNCNCADANGNKSPVGLNLDASLAYDGNGHLLFN
;
A
#
# COMPACT_ATOMS: atom_id res chain seq x y z
N MET A 1 -19.29 22.27 -75.92
CA MET A 1 -18.66 22.68 -74.65
C MET A 1 -19.38 21.95 -73.54
N GLN A 2 -18.75 20.95 -72.92
CA GLN A 2 -19.24 20.35 -71.69
C GLN A 2 -18.02 19.75 -70.98
N PHE A 3 -17.57 20.41 -69.92
CA PHE A 3 -16.53 19.90 -69.03
C PHE A 3 -17.23 19.09 -67.94
N SER A 4 -16.94 17.79 -67.86
CA SER A 4 -17.32 16.96 -66.71
C SER A 4 -16.38 17.26 -65.55
N SER A 5 -16.91 17.90 -64.51
CA SER A 5 -16.19 18.10 -63.25
C SER A 5 -16.36 16.87 -62.36
N ILE A 6 -15.22 16.32 -61.95
CA ILE A 6 -15.06 15.28 -60.94
C ILE A 6 -15.30 15.92 -59.57
N ILE A 7 -16.22 15.37 -58.76
CA ILE A 7 -16.33 15.71 -57.33
C ILE A 7 -15.82 14.49 -56.54
N PHE A 8 -14.62 14.63 -55.98
CA PHE A 8 -14.10 13.74 -54.94
C PHE A 8 -14.88 14.01 -53.65
N LEU A 9 -15.64 13.02 -53.16
CA LEU A 9 -16.12 13.03 -51.78
C LEU A 9 -14.95 12.68 -50.86
N ALA A 10 -14.33 13.69 -50.26
CA ALA A 10 -13.48 13.49 -49.08
C ALA A 10 -14.40 13.34 -47.87
N SER A 11 -14.56 12.10 -47.39
CA SER A 11 -15.17 11.80 -46.09
C SER A 11 -14.25 12.35 -44.99
N LEU A 12 -14.60 13.49 -44.39
CA LEU A 12 -13.99 13.95 -43.14
C LEU A 12 -14.45 13.01 -42.03
N ALA A 13 -13.60 12.06 -41.65
CA ALA A 13 -13.71 11.39 -40.36
C ALA A 13 -13.39 12.42 -39.27
N ALA A 14 -14.41 12.86 -38.53
CA ALA A 14 -14.21 13.63 -37.32
C ALA A 14 -13.47 12.76 -36.28
N PRO A 15 -12.42 13.26 -35.61
CA PRO A 15 -11.80 12.52 -34.53
C PRO A 15 -12.80 12.41 -33.38
N ALA A 16 -13.18 11.19 -33.05
CA ALA A 16 -13.92 10.91 -31.83
C ALA A 16 -13.07 11.40 -30.64
N ILE A 17 -13.53 12.46 -29.97
CA ILE A 17 -13.02 12.82 -28.66
C ILE A 17 -13.48 11.69 -27.73
N VAL A 18 -12.56 10.78 -27.44
CA VAL A 18 -12.71 9.87 -26.31
C VAL A 18 -12.65 10.76 -25.07
N THR A 19 -13.81 11.16 -24.57
CA THR A 19 -13.94 11.61 -23.19
C THR A 19 -13.49 10.43 -22.34
N ALA A 20 -12.25 10.48 -21.89
CA ALA A 20 -11.81 9.68 -20.77
C ALA A 20 -12.74 10.03 -19.62
N GLY A 21 -13.69 9.15 -19.31
CA GLY A 21 -14.28 9.12 -17.98
C GLY A 21 -13.13 9.08 -16.97
N PRO A 22 -13.34 9.55 -15.72
CA PRO A 22 -12.29 9.54 -14.71
C PRO A 22 -11.71 8.12 -14.67
N ILE A 23 -10.46 8.00 -15.14
CA ILE A 23 -9.71 6.78 -14.94
C ILE A 23 -9.51 6.76 -13.44
N ILE A 24 -10.34 5.99 -12.72
CA ILE A 24 -9.97 5.53 -11.38
C ILE A 24 -8.78 4.62 -11.65
N GLN A 25 -7.61 5.24 -11.75
CA GLN A 25 -6.39 4.49 -11.78
C GLN A 25 -6.33 3.85 -10.39
N ASN A 26 -6.62 2.55 -10.31
CA ASN A 26 -6.14 1.65 -9.26
C ASN A 26 -4.60 1.64 -9.32
N GLN A 27 -3.99 2.80 -9.06
CA GLN A 27 -2.57 2.94 -8.89
C GLN A 27 -2.31 2.38 -7.50
N LYS A 28 -1.71 1.19 -7.47
CA LYS A 28 -0.98 0.66 -6.32
C LYS A 28 0.02 1.74 -5.90
N ARG A 29 -0.41 2.68 -5.06
CA ARG A 29 0.46 3.67 -4.45
C ARG A 29 1.20 2.94 -3.35
N SER A 30 2.51 2.77 -3.49
CA SER A 30 3.38 2.53 -2.34
C SER A 30 3.33 3.77 -1.46
N GLY A 31 2.99 3.64 -0.18
CA GLY A 31 2.70 4.80 0.66
C GLY A 31 1.22 5.14 0.75
N GLY A 32 0.82 5.75 1.87
CA GLY A 32 -0.48 6.41 2.01
C GLY A 32 -1.64 5.50 2.40
N TRP A 33 -1.37 4.25 2.81
CA TRP A 33 -2.41 3.41 3.41
C TRP A 33 -2.98 4.08 4.67
N PHE A 34 -2.13 4.75 5.45
CA PHE A 34 -2.53 5.47 6.66
C PHE A 34 -3.37 6.72 6.36
N GLU A 35 -3.26 7.31 5.17
CA GLU A 35 -4.14 8.41 4.74
C GLU A 35 -5.49 7.90 4.21
N SER A 36 -5.52 6.65 3.75
CA SER A 36 -6.72 6.01 3.17
C SER A 36 -7.59 5.32 4.24
N CYS A 37 -7.03 5.05 5.41
CA CYS A 37 -7.68 4.31 6.50
C CYS A 37 -7.70 5.18 7.78
N LEU A 38 -8.88 5.37 8.37
CA LEU A 38 -9.09 6.37 9.44
C LEU A 38 -8.80 5.86 10.85
N TYR A 39 -8.80 4.54 11.03
CA TYR A 39 -8.51 3.90 12.32
C TYR A 39 -7.61 2.70 12.09
N SER A 40 -6.58 2.54 12.93
CA SER A 40 -5.68 1.41 12.86
C SER A 40 -5.30 0.96 14.25
N THR A 41 -5.41 -0.33 14.52
CA THR A 41 -5.06 -0.94 15.79
C THR A 41 -4.11 -2.11 15.54
N LEU A 42 -3.31 -2.42 16.54
CA LEU A 42 -2.42 -3.57 16.54
C LEU A 42 -2.88 -4.54 17.63
N ASP A 43 -3.18 -5.78 17.23
CA ASP A 43 -3.50 -6.87 18.16
C ASP A 43 -2.52 -8.02 17.92
N TYR A 44 -1.60 -8.25 18.87
CA TYR A 44 -0.62 -9.34 18.84
C TYR A 44 0.08 -9.52 17.46
N TYR A 45 0.57 -8.41 16.91
CA TYR A 45 1.22 -8.26 15.58
C TYR A 45 0.29 -8.20 14.36
N VAL A 46 -1.01 -8.40 14.54
CA VAL A 46 -2.00 -8.20 13.48
C VAL A 46 -2.37 -6.73 13.40
N LEU A 47 -2.03 -6.11 12.28
CA LEU A 47 -2.48 -4.77 11.95
C LEU A 47 -3.92 -4.86 11.43
N ASN A 48 -4.83 -4.19 12.12
CA ASN A 48 -6.23 -4.05 11.75
C ASN A 48 -6.44 -2.60 11.33
N THR A 49 -7.05 -2.37 10.17
CA THR A 49 -7.29 -0.99 9.70
C THR A 49 -8.70 -0.82 9.16
N ASP A 50 -9.30 0.34 9.39
CA ASP A 50 -10.61 0.71 8.87
C ASP A 50 -10.48 1.64 7.68
N CYS A 51 -10.75 1.12 6.50
CA CYS A 51 -10.63 1.82 5.21
C CYS A 51 -12.03 2.03 4.60
N GLY A 52 -12.96 2.57 5.40
CA GLY A 52 -14.37 2.74 5.03
C GLY A 52 -15.20 1.48 5.34
N SER A 53 -15.74 0.82 4.31
CA SER A 53 -16.54 -0.41 4.45
C SER A 53 -15.69 -1.69 4.56
N PHE A 54 -14.37 -1.55 4.47
CA PHE A 54 -13.44 -2.66 4.52
C PHE A 54 -12.58 -2.58 5.79
N HIS A 55 -12.33 -3.76 6.36
CA HIS A 55 -11.54 -3.93 7.57
C HIS A 55 -10.37 -4.90 7.31
N PRO A 56 -9.40 -4.54 6.44
CA PRO A 56 -8.28 -5.42 6.17
C PRO A 56 -7.47 -5.70 7.43
N GLN A 57 -6.96 -6.93 7.47
CA GLN A 57 -6.09 -7.42 8.52
C GLN A 57 -4.82 -7.98 7.88
N ILE A 58 -3.67 -7.68 8.49
CA ILE A 58 -2.40 -8.26 8.06
C ILE A 58 -1.56 -8.65 9.27
N ASP A 59 -1.13 -9.92 9.30
CA ASP A 59 -0.18 -10.39 10.30
C ASP A 59 1.22 -9.89 9.92
N LEU A 60 1.69 -8.87 10.64
CA LEU A 60 3.00 -8.27 10.40
C LEU A 60 4.14 -9.26 10.67
N ASN A 61 3.91 -10.29 11.48
CA ASN A 61 4.92 -11.29 11.80
C ASN A 61 5.27 -12.15 10.58
N LEU A 62 4.44 -12.17 9.54
CA LEU A 62 4.75 -12.85 8.29
C LEU A 62 5.70 -12.05 7.39
N TYR A 63 5.83 -10.73 7.63
CA TYR A 63 6.51 -9.82 6.71
C TYR A 63 7.66 -9.05 7.32
N ILE A 64 7.67 -8.83 8.63
CA ILE A 64 8.72 -8.09 9.32
C ILE A 64 9.70 -9.07 9.97
N VAL A 65 10.99 -8.80 9.79
CA VAL A 65 12.08 -9.52 10.46
C VAL A 65 12.78 -8.59 11.45
N ASN A 66 13.36 -9.17 12.50
CA ASN A 66 14.34 -8.51 13.35
C ASN A 66 15.73 -9.07 13.02
N THR A 67 16.65 -8.20 12.62
CA THR A 67 18.06 -8.54 12.40
C THR A 67 18.90 -7.73 13.38
N ASN A 68 19.37 -8.38 14.45
CA ASN A 68 20.27 -7.78 15.44
C ASN A 68 19.74 -6.48 16.08
N GLY A 69 18.45 -6.46 16.44
CA GLY A 69 17.80 -5.31 17.09
C GLY A 69 17.20 -4.31 16.10
N GLU A 70 17.37 -4.52 14.79
CA GLU A 70 16.80 -3.69 13.73
C GLU A 70 15.61 -4.40 13.06
N MET A 71 14.49 -3.69 12.94
CA MET A 71 13.32 -4.19 12.20
C MET A 71 13.40 -3.79 10.72
N SER A 72 13.08 -4.73 9.83
CA SER A 72 12.96 -4.46 8.39
C SER A 72 11.86 -5.30 7.76
N VAL A 73 11.42 -4.87 6.58
CA VAL A 73 10.43 -5.61 5.78
C VAL A 73 11.15 -6.65 4.94
N GLY A 74 10.59 -7.86 4.91
CA GLY A 74 11.14 -9.05 4.27
C GLY A 74 11.69 -10.02 5.30
N GLY A 75 11.28 -11.30 5.23
CA GLY A 75 11.86 -12.38 6.04
C GLY A 75 10.97 -12.91 7.16
N GLY A 76 10.05 -12.09 7.71
CA GLY A 76 9.12 -12.52 8.76
C GLY A 76 9.80 -12.91 10.07
N GLY A 77 8.99 -13.19 11.09
CA GLY A 77 9.41 -13.78 12.36
C GLY A 77 9.90 -12.81 13.43
N PHE A 78 9.77 -11.49 13.26
CA PHE A 78 10.20 -10.53 14.28
C PHE A 78 9.55 -10.77 15.66
N GLY A 79 8.30 -11.25 15.70
CA GLY A 79 7.56 -11.54 16.94
C GLY A 79 8.17 -12.63 17.83
N SER A 80 9.16 -13.38 17.32
CA SER A 80 9.95 -14.33 18.12
C SER A 80 11.02 -13.65 18.98
N SER A 81 11.44 -12.43 18.62
CA SER A 81 12.55 -11.72 19.25
C SER A 81 12.21 -10.27 19.63
N CYS A 82 11.02 -9.81 19.27
CA CYS A 82 10.47 -8.51 19.66
C CYS A 82 9.24 -8.69 20.56
N ASP A 83 8.99 -7.72 21.43
CA ASP A 83 7.78 -7.64 22.25
C ASP A 83 7.33 -6.18 22.47
N GLY A 84 6.21 -6.01 23.19
CA GLY A 84 5.72 -4.68 23.58
C GLY A 84 5.35 -3.79 22.40
N CYS A 85 4.93 -4.40 21.29
CA CYS A 85 4.68 -3.67 20.06
C CYS A 85 3.44 -2.78 20.17
N SER A 86 3.55 -1.58 19.62
CA SER A 86 2.47 -0.59 19.49
C SER A 86 2.55 0.09 18.13
N LEU A 87 1.39 0.51 17.63
CA LEU A 87 1.30 1.27 16.40
C LEU A 87 0.94 2.72 16.73
N ALA A 88 1.76 3.65 16.27
CA ALA A 88 1.48 5.08 16.33
C ALA A 88 1.56 5.65 14.92
N SER A 89 0.42 6.09 14.40
CA SER A 89 0.28 6.44 12.98
C SER A 89 0.69 5.26 12.08
N ALA A 90 1.67 5.45 11.19
CA ALA A 90 2.21 4.39 10.35
C ALA A 90 3.50 3.73 10.92
N VAL A 91 3.91 4.09 12.13
CA VAL A 91 5.15 3.59 12.74
C VAL A 91 4.84 2.49 13.73
N LEU A 92 5.37 1.29 13.45
CA LEU A 92 5.38 0.17 14.38
C LEU A 92 6.56 0.33 15.34
N ASN A 93 6.28 0.47 16.63
CA ASN A 93 7.29 0.57 17.68
C ASN A 93 7.29 -0.70 18.51
N CYS A 94 8.45 -1.35 18.66
CA CYS A 94 8.62 -2.58 19.43
C CYS A 94 9.91 -2.54 20.24
N ASN A 95 10.06 -3.43 21.22
CA ASN A 95 11.36 -3.71 21.85
C ASN A 95 11.95 -4.98 21.24
N CYS A 96 13.04 -4.88 20.52
CA CYS A 96 13.64 -5.99 19.80
C CYS A 96 15.00 -6.39 20.36
N ALA A 97 15.26 -7.69 20.44
CA ALA A 97 16.52 -8.24 20.91
C ALA A 97 17.64 -8.08 19.87
N ASP A 98 18.81 -7.62 20.31
CA ASP A 98 20.07 -7.69 19.57
C ASP A 98 20.66 -9.12 19.59
N ALA A 99 21.82 -9.31 18.95
CA ALA A 99 22.53 -10.60 18.93
C ALA A 99 22.99 -11.08 20.33
N ASN A 100 23.02 -10.19 21.32
CA ASN A 100 23.35 -10.52 22.70
C ASN A 100 22.10 -10.80 23.55
N GLY A 101 20.90 -10.66 22.97
CA GLY A 101 19.62 -10.79 23.67
C GLY A 101 19.15 -9.53 24.40
N ASN A 102 19.87 -8.41 24.29
CA ASN A 102 19.46 -7.15 24.90
C ASN A 102 18.33 -6.53 24.07
N LYS A 103 17.22 -6.16 24.73
CA LYS A 103 16.09 -5.52 24.04
C LYS A 103 16.17 -4.01 24.11
N SER A 104 15.98 -3.35 22.98
CA SER A 104 15.90 -1.90 22.88
C SER A 104 14.71 -1.47 22.02
N PRO A 105 14.13 -0.27 22.26
CA PRO A 105 13.08 0.27 21.41
C PRO A 105 13.55 0.50 19.98
N VAL A 106 12.76 0.06 19.01
CA VAL A 106 13.00 0.26 17.58
C VAL A 106 11.67 0.58 16.88
N GLY A 107 11.73 1.49 15.90
CA GLY A 107 10.59 1.92 15.11
C GLY A 107 10.76 1.55 13.64
N LEU A 108 9.72 1.00 13.02
CA LEU A 108 9.66 0.75 11.58
C LEU A 108 8.49 1.51 10.99
N ASN A 109 8.76 2.38 10.02
CA ASN A 109 7.73 3.06 9.26
C ASN A 109 7.15 2.12 8.20
N LEU A 110 5.88 1.76 8.34
CA LEU A 110 5.16 0.88 7.43
C LEU A 110 4.48 1.63 6.29
N ASP A 111 4.47 2.96 6.28
CA ASP A 111 3.76 3.74 5.27
C ASP A 111 4.24 3.40 3.86
N ALA A 112 5.55 3.48 3.63
CA ALA A 112 6.15 3.17 2.33
C ALA A 112 6.04 1.68 1.95
N SER A 113 5.90 0.80 2.95
CA SER A 113 5.94 -0.65 2.75
C SER A 113 4.56 -1.26 2.53
N LEU A 114 3.51 -0.62 3.01
CA LEU A 114 2.13 -1.08 2.86
C LEU A 114 1.37 -0.21 1.85
N ALA A 115 0.51 -0.87 1.08
CA ALA A 115 -0.42 -0.22 0.18
C ALA A 115 -1.82 -0.80 0.37
N TYR A 116 -2.82 0.09 0.35
CA TYR A 116 -4.22 -0.32 0.23
C TYR A 116 -4.57 -0.44 -1.25
N ASP A 117 -5.09 -1.60 -1.67
CA ASP A 117 -5.37 -1.89 -3.08
C ASP A 117 -6.72 -1.32 -3.58
N GLY A 118 -7.51 -0.72 -2.69
CA GLY A 118 -8.85 -0.21 -2.99
C GLY A 118 -9.96 -1.27 -2.95
N ASN A 119 -9.63 -2.54 -2.80
CA ASN A 119 -10.57 -3.68 -2.83
C ASN A 119 -10.67 -4.38 -1.46
N GLY A 120 -10.25 -3.72 -0.39
CA GLY A 120 -10.31 -4.27 0.96
C GLY A 120 -9.08 -5.07 1.38
N HIS A 121 -7.94 -4.95 0.69
CA HIS A 121 -6.70 -5.62 1.08
C HIS A 121 -5.56 -4.63 1.35
N LEU A 122 -4.71 -4.98 2.33
CA LEU A 122 -3.39 -4.40 2.52
C LEU A 122 -2.35 -5.32 1.90
N LEU A 123 -1.41 -4.73 1.16
CA LEU A 123 -0.37 -5.44 0.45
C LEU A 123 1.00 -4.85 0.80
N PHE A 124 1.99 -5.71 1.06
CA PHE A 124 3.38 -5.27 1.11
C PHE A 124 3.91 -5.02 -0.32
N ASN A 125 4.66 -3.93 -0.50
CA ASN A 125 5.32 -3.56 -1.76
C ASN A 125 6.75 -4.07 -1.87
#